data_AF-A0A669EK49-F1
#
_entry.id   AF-A0A669EK49-F1
#
_cell.length_a   1.000
_cell.length_b   1.000
_cell.length_c   1.000
_cell.angle_alpha   90.00
_cell.angle_beta   90.00
_cell.angle_gamma   90.00
#
_symmetry.space_group_name_H-M   'P 1'
#
loop_
_entity.id
_entity.type
_entity.pdbx_description
1 polymer ?
#
loop_
_entity_poly.entity_id
_entity_poly.type
_entity_poly.pdbx_seq_one_letter_code
_entity_poly.pdbx_strand_id
1 'polypeptide(L)'
;MFADSTEKYDPRDVERLQTDDSLVEGYLTWRLYNVDDALKMIDESLHWRKEYGVNDINESTIPRWMFETGAVYLHGYDKEGNKLFWFKVKLHVKDAKTVIDKKKYIAFWLERYAKKEPGMPLTVVFDMTDSGLSNVDMEFVKYIINCFKVFYPKFLSKMIIVDMPWILNAAWKIVKSWLGPEAISKLRFASKSEVQTYIGPEYLPPHMGGTDPFKYSYPPLPDDDFQTPICDNGPILSDDERESKEGDLDVKDALESSFTSDVVVKPKKVNFLEQSLRSEDNDKGDASARTKGARKPLTTFKGFLLDVSPAEELSFGSGETEKKSLIILNNVVKNQVAFKVRTTAPDKYRVKPSSSCCEPGASVDIVVSLHGGSQASPQDRFLIMAAEMENAGSQDLSQFWKEVPKTKIMEHSFYFGMPPKYIWQLILDSVLSKVMEINEDGLCFCYTVLLWTNDCILLISYAN
;
A
#
# COMPACT_ATOMS: atom_id res chain seq x y z
N MET A 1 -17.49 40.12 2.54
CA MET A 1 -16.77 39.47 1.42
C MET A 1 -17.22 38.03 1.41
N PHE A 2 -18.15 37.68 0.53
CA PHE A 2 -18.51 36.29 0.28
C PHE A 2 -17.45 35.76 -0.69
N ALA A 3 -16.59 34.85 -0.22
CA ALA A 3 -15.66 34.17 -1.09
C ALA A 3 -16.48 33.34 -2.09
N ASP A 4 -16.19 33.55 -3.36
CA ASP A 4 -16.80 32.89 -4.50
C ASP A 4 -16.55 31.38 -4.40
N SER A 5 -17.56 30.60 -4.02
CA SER A 5 -17.43 29.14 -3.83
C SER A 5 -17.84 28.40 -5.11
N THR A 6 -17.32 28.86 -6.25
CA THR A 6 -17.60 28.29 -7.59
C THR A 6 -16.75 27.06 -7.91
N GLU A 7 -15.65 26.84 -7.18
CA GLU A 7 -14.79 25.69 -7.44
C GLU A 7 -15.41 24.39 -6.91
N LYS A 8 -15.25 23.29 -7.65
CA LYS A 8 -15.77 21.96 -7.27
C LYS A 8 -14.95 21.29 -6.15
N TYR A 9 -13.65 21.56 -6.08
CA TYR A 9 -12.71 20.96 -5.12
C TYR A 9 -11.98 22.03 -4.30
N ASP A 10 -11.20 21.63 -3.30
CA ASP A 10 -10.23 22.51 -2.61
C ASP A 10 -8.94 22.58 -3.45
N PRO A 11 -8.42 23.76 -3.77
CA PRO A 11 -7.24 23.90 -4.64
C PRO A 11 -6.00 23.18 -4.08
N ARG A 12 -5.85 23.07 -2.76
CA ARG A 12 -4.73 22.34 -2.13
C ARG A 12 -4.75 20.86 -2.45
N ASP A 13 -5.95 20.27 -2.55
CA ASP A 13 -6.09 18.87 -2.90
C ASP A 13 -5.89 18.63 -4.40
N VAL A 14 -6.27 19.59 -5.25
CA VAL A 14 -6.00 19.55 -6.69
C VAL A 14 -4.50 19.64 -6.94
N GLU A 15 -3.81 20.59 -6.30
CA GLU A 15 -2.35 20.72 -6.36
C GLU A 15 -1.69 19.43 -5.88
N ARG A 16 -2.11 18.90 -4.72
CA ARG A 16 -1.58 17.63 -4.21
C ARG A 16 -1.76 16.49 -5.21
N LEU A 17 -2.93 16.36 -5.85
CA LEU A 17 -3.15 15.33 -6.87
C LEU A 17 -2.21 15.49 -8.08
N GLN A 18 -1.81 16.72 -8.41
CA GLN A 18 -0.88 17.04 -9.50
C GLN A 18 0.59 16.80 -9.14
N THR A 19 0.95 16.89 -7.85
CA THR A 19 2.35 16.86 -7.40
C THR A 19 2.74 15.61 -6.61
N ASP A 20 1.77 14.87 -6.06
CA ASP A 20 2.00 13.69 -5.21
C ASP A 20 1.73 12.40 -6.00
N ASP A 21 2.80 11.86 -6.58
CA ASP A 21 2.67 10.68 -7.43
C ASP A 21 2.13 9.45 -6.70
N SER A 22 2.55 9.30 -5.44
CA SER A 22 2.16 8.19 -4.59
C SER A 22 0.69 8.22 -4.22
N LEU A 23 0.07 9.41 -4.12
CA LEU A 23 -1.37 9.54 -3.91
C LEU A 23 -2.16 8.93 -5.08
N VAL A 24 -1.81 9.31 -6.31
CA VAL A 24 -2.49 8.85 -7.53
C VAL A 24 -2.29 7.34 -7.71
N GLU A 25 -1.06 6.85 -7.54
CA GLU A 25 -0.75 5.42 -7.58
C GLU A 25 -1.53 4.63 -6.52
N GLY A 26 -1.72 5.22 -5.33
CA GLY A 26 -2.55 4.68 -4.26
C GLY A 26 -3.98 4.40 -4.71
N TYR A 27 -4.64 5.39 -5.33
CA TYR A 27 -6.01 5.26 -5.86
C TYR A 27 -6.11 4.20 -6.96
N LEU A 28 -5.17 4.21 -7.91
CA LEU A 28 -5.15 3.22 -8.99
C LEU A 28 -4.96 1.82 -8.47
N THR A 29 -3.96 1.60 -7.62
CA THR A 29 -3.71 0.27 -7.06
C THR A 29 -4.94 -0.24 -6.31
N TRP A 30 -5.59 0.63 -5.54
CA TRP A 30 -6.81 0.29 -4.80
C TRP A 30 -8.01 -0.03 -5.71
N ARG A 31 -8.01 0.48 -6.94
CA ARG A 31 -9.00 0.18 -7.97
C ARG A 31 -8.47 -0.80 -9.01
N LEU A 32 -7.41 -1.55 -8.68
CA LEU A 32 -6.79 -2.54 -9.57
C LEU A 32 -6.49 -1.96 -10.95
N TYR A 33 -6.01 -0.72 -10.98
CA TYR A 33 -5.70 0.05 -12.19
C TYR A 33 -6.89 0.26 -13.15
N ASN A 34 -8.13 0.13 -12.67
CA ASN A 34 -9.30 0.63 -13.37
C ASN A 34 -9.35 2.16 -13.25
N VAL A 35 -9.03 2.85 -14.36
CA VAL A 35 -8.94 4.31 -14.40
C VAL A 35 -10.27 4.97 -14.07
N ASP A 36 -11.39 4.54 -14.67
CA ASP A 36 -12.68 5.17 -14.44
C ASP A 36 -13.15 5.06 -12.98
N ASP A 37 -12.91 3.92 -12.35
CA ASP A 37 -13.28 3.72 -10.95
C ASP A 37 -12.32 4.43 -9.98
N ALA A 38 -11.04 4.60 -10.36
CA ALA A 38 -10.10 5.45 -9.63
C ALA A 38 -10.52 6.92 -9.70
N LEU A 39 -10.92 7.42 -10.88
CA LEU A 39 -11.40 8.78 -11.06
C LEU A 39 -12.65 9.07 -10.24
N LYS A 40 -13.65 8.17 -10.24
CA LYS A 40 -14.85 8.31 -9.41
C LYS A 40 -14.51 8.37 -7.92
N MET A 41 -13.55 7.55 -7.49
CA MET A 41 -13.13 7.53 -6.09
C MET A 41 -12.35 8.78 -5.69
N ILE A 42 -11.50 9.32 -6.57
CA ILE A 42 -10.83 10.60 -6.37
C ILE A 42 -11.87 11.72 -6.28
N ASP A 43 -12.81 11.79 -7.23
CA ASP A 43 -13.92 12.75 -7.22
C ASP A 43 -14.70 12.71 -5.91
N GLU A 44 -15.13 11.53 -5.46
CA GLU A 44 -15.83 11.36 -4.18
C GLU A 44 -14.97 11.80 -2.98
N SER A 45 -13.67 11.48 -3.01
CA SER A 45 -12.74 11.87 -1.94
C SER A 45 -12.53 13.38 -1.87
N LEU A 46 -12.33 14.05 -3.01
CA LEU A 46 -12.09 15.50 -3.05
C LEU A 46 -13.33 16.30 -2.65
N HIS A 47 -14.53 15.86 -3.05
CA HIS A 47 -15.77 16.45 -2.54
C HIS A 47 -15.89 16.31 -1.03
N TRP A 48 -15.62 15.11 -0.49
CA TRP A 48 -15.64 14.89 0.94
C TRP A 48 -14.60 15.76 1.67
N ARG A 49 -13.38 15.87 1.15
CA ARG A 49 -12.34 16.72 1.75
C ARG A 49 -12.78 18.18 1.82
N LYS A 50 -13.39 18.70 0.75
CA LYS A 50 -13.94 20.05 0.71
C LYS A 50 -15.13 20.23 1.66
N GLU A 51 -16.12 19.35 1.57
CA GLU A 51 -17.36 19.41 2.37
C GLU A 51 -17.06 19.42 3.88
N TYR A 52 -16.10 18.60 4.31
CA TYR A 52 -15.72 18.50 5.73
C TYR A 52 -14.62 19.47 6.13
N GLY A 53 -14.06 20.24 5.19
CA GLY A 53 -12.95 21.18 5.43
C GLY A 53 -11.70 20.47 5.95
N VAL A 54 -11.39 19.28 5.42
CA VAL A 54 -10.39 18.35 5.96
C VAL A 54 -9.00 18.98 6.04
N ASN A 55 -8.62 19.79 5.07
CA ASN A 55 -7.33 20.49 5.08
C ASN A 55 -7.20 21.50 6.23
N ASP A 56 -8.31 21.97 6.79
CA ASP A 56 -8.34 22.97 7.87
C ASP A 56 -8.61 22.33 9.25
N ILE A 57 -8.89 21.02 9.29
CA ILE A 57 -9.15 20.30 10.54
C ILE A 57 -7.90 20.31 11.44
N ASN A 58 -8.09 20.81 12.66
CA ASN A 58 -7.10 20.80 13.73
C ASN A 58 -7.81 20.80 15.11
N GLU A 59 -7.06 20.67 16.21
CA GLU A 59 -7.63 20.58 17.57
C GLU A 59 -8.58 21.74 17.92
N SER A 60 -8.30 22.95 17.42
CA SER A 60 -9.14 24.13 17.70
C SER A 60 -10.46 24.17 16.94
N THR A 61 -10.55 23.44 15.83
CA THR A 61 -11.76 23.36 14.98
C THR A 61 -12.75 22.31 15.45
N ILE A 62 -12.31 21.40 16.33
CA ILE A 62 -13.14 20.34 16.88
C ILE A 62 -13.58 20.76 18.29
N PRO A 63 -14.89 20.70 18.62
CA PRO A 63 -15.38 20.96 19.96
C PRO A 63 -14.60 20.19 21.03
N ARG A 64 -13.98 20.95 21.96
CA ARG A 64 -13.10 20.45 23.02
C ARG A 64 -13.65 19.24 23.78
N TRP A 65 -14.94 19.27 24.10
CA TRP A 65 -15.61 18.21 24.85
C TRP A 65 -15.51 16.83 24.18
N MET A 66 -15.35 16.76 22.85
CA MET A 66 -15.20 15.49 22.15
C MET A 66 -13.88 14.80 22.47
N PHE A 67 -12.78 15.56 22.59
CA PHE A 67 -11.52 15.02 23.09
C PHE A 67 -11.69 14.57 24.54
N GLU A 68 -12.27 15.42 25.40
CA GLU A 68 -12.48 15.12 26.82
C GLU A 68 -13.31 13.85 27.07
N THR A 69 -14.15 13.42 26.13
CA THR A 69 -14.91 12.16 26.26
C THR A 69 -14.03 10.91 26.27
N GLY A 70 -12.88 10.92 25.59
CA GLY A 70 -12.08 9.72 25.36
C GLY A 70 -12.81 8.62 24.57
N ALA A 71 -13.85 8.97 23.81
CA ALA A 71 -14.63 8.02 23.00
C ALA A 71 -13.82 7.44 21.83
N VAL A 72 -12.86 8.21 21.30
CA VAL A 72 -12.03 7.83 20.15
C VAL A 72 -10.59 8.30 20.40
N TYR A 73 -9.61 7.41 20.19
CA TYR A 73 -8.19 7.71 20.39
C TYR A 73 -7.26 6.68 19.74
N LEU A 74 -6.00 7.06 19.51
CA LEU A 74 -4.92 6.16 19.09
C LEU A 74 -4.09 5.76 20.31
N HIS A 75 -3.83 4.48 20.51
CA HIS A 75 -2.95 4.01 21.59
C HIS A 75 -2.61 2.52 21.45
N GLY A 76 -1.33 2.18 21.59
CA GLY A 76 -0.85 0.80 21.49
C GLY A 76 -0.85 0.22 20.07
N TYR A 77 -0.42 -1.04 19.96
CA TYR A 77 -0.24 -1.75 18.70
C TYR A 77 -0.87 -3.15 18.75
N ASP A 78 -1.35 -3.64 17.61
CA ASP A 78 -1.71 -5.04 17.48
C ASP A 78 -0.46 -5.92 17.34
N LYS A 79 -0.63 -7.25 17.39
CA LYS A 79 0.49 -8.20 17.29
C LYS A 79 1.20 -8.20 15.93
N GLU A 80 0.63 -7.54 14.92
CA GLU A 80 1.23 -7.35 13.61
C GLU A 80 1.92 -5.98 13.49
N GLY A 81 1.98 -5.20 14.58
CA GLY A 81 2.63 -3.89 14.61
C GLY A 81 1.76 -2.75 14.07
N ASN A 82 0.47 -2.96 13.83
CA ASN A 82 -0.42 -1.90 13.36
C ASN A 82 -0.93 -1.07 14.54
N LYS A 83 -0.90 0.26 14.42
CA LYS A 83 -1.40 1.17 15.46
C LYS A 83 -2.90 0.94 15.71
N LEU A 84 -3.30 0.89 16.98
CA LEU A 84 -4.69 0.68 17.35
C LEU A 84 -5.46 2.01 17.37
N PHE A 85 -6.59 2.02 16.67
CA PHE A 85 -7.55 3.12 16.67
C PHE A 85 -8.82 2.72 17.41
N TRP A 86 -8.94 3.17 18.65
CA TRP A 86 -9.97 2.76 19.59
C TRP A 86 -11.25 3.57 19.42
N PHE A 87 -12.38 2.87 19.46
CA PHE A 87 -13.74 3.41 19.54
C PHE A 87 -14.45 2.80 20.74
N LYS A 88 -14.68 3.59 21.79
CA LYS A 88 -15.49 3.19 22.95
C LYS A 88 -16.96 3.42 22.65
N VAL A 89 -17.63 2.40 22.12
CA VAL A 89 -18.98 2.52 21.54
C VAL A 89 -20.03 2.87 22.59
N LYS A 90 -19.82 2.47 23.86
CA LYS A 90 -20.67 2.89 24.98
C LYS A 90 -20.82 4.41 25.09
N LEU A 91 -19.79 5.17 24.73
CA LEU A 91 -19.78 6.63 24.82
C LEU A 91 -20.41 7.30 23.59
N HIS A 92 -20.71 6.55 22.53
CA HIS A 92 -21.37 7.10 21.35
C HIS A 92 -22.86 7.33 21.60
N VAL A 93 -23.33 8.55 21.35
CA VAL A 93 -24.75 8.90 21.36
C VAL A 93 -25.10 9.48 20.00
N LYS A 94 -26.15 8.95 19.37
CA LYS A 94 -26.68 9.53 18.13
C LYS A 94 -27.33 10.87 18.42
N ASP A 95 -26.83 11.93 17.79
CA ASP A 95 -27.37 13.27 17.91
C ASP A 95 -27.12 14.06 16.61
N ALA A 96 -28.21 14.52 16.00
CA ALA A 96 -28.18 15.23 14.73
C ALA A 96 -27.43 16.57 14.81
N LYS A 97 -27.34 17.19 16.00
CA LYS A 97 -26.63 18.46 16.18
C LYS A 97 -25.11 18.29 16.14
N THR A 98 -24.61 17.10 16.48
CA THR A 98 -23.17 16.82 16.63
C THR A 98 -22.64 15.85 15.56
N VAL A 99 -23.46 15.49 14.57
CA VAL A 99 -23.10 14.48 13.55
C VAL A 99 -21.91 14.91 12.69
N ILE A 100 -21.89 16.16 12.23
CA ILE A 100 -20.80 16.70 11.39
C ILE A 100 -19.52 16.78 12.23
N ASP A 101 -19.62 17.30 13.45
CA ASP A 101 -18.50 17.43 14.37
C ASP A 101 -17.85 16.08 14.69
N LYS A 102 -18.65 15.03 14.93
CA LYS A 102 -18.16 13.66 15.13
C LYS A 102 -17.47 13.10 13.89
N LYS A 103 -18.01 13.34 12.69
CA LYS A 103 -17.39 12.91 11.43
C LYS A 103 -16.05 13.62 11.19
N LYS A 104 -15.98 14.93 11.45
CA LYS A 104 -14.73 15.71 11.43
C LYS A 104 -13.74 15.24 12.50
N TYR A 105 -14.22 14.84 13.68
CA TYR A 105 -13.38 14.29 14.74
C TYR A 105 -12.70 12.97 14.35
N ILE A 106 -13.39 12.09 13.60
CA ILE A 106 -12.75 10.90 13.01
C ILE A 106 -11.73 11.30 11.95
N ALA A 107 -12.07 12.24 11.07
CA ALA A 107 -11.15 12.74 10.05
C ALA A 107 -9.88 13.36 10.67
N PHE A 108 -10.01 14.08 11.79
CA PHE A 108 -8.90 14.63 12.56
C PHE A 108 -7.90 13.53 12.96
N TRP A 109 -8.38 12.45 13.56
CA TRP A 109 -7.52 11.33 13.99
C TRP A 109 -6.85 10.63 12.82
N LEU A 110 -7.59 10.41 11.72
CA LEU A 110 -7.04 9.78 10.52
C LEU A 110 -6.00 10.66 9.82
N GLU A 111 -6.26 11.96 9.63
CA GLU A 111 -5.29 12.91 9.05
C GLU A 111 -4.05 13.04 9.93
N ARG A 112 -4.22 13.11 11.26
CA ARG A 112 -3.11 13.17 12.20
C ARG A 112 -2.22 11.94 12.09
N TYR A 113 -2.80 10.74 12.07
CA TYR A 113 -2.04 9.51 11.93
C TYR A 113 -1.40 9.39 10.54
N ALA A 114 -2.12 9.70 9.47
CA ALA A 114 -1.61 9.61 8.10
C ALA A 114 -0.41 10.53 7.86
N LYS A 115 -0.38 11.71 8.51
CA LYS A 115 0.77 12.62 8.47
C LYS A 115 1.95 12.11 9.28
N LYS A 116 1.70 11.44 10.41
CA LYS A 116 2.74 10.94 11.31
C LYS A 116 3.37 9.64 10.80
N GLU A 117 2.57 8.72 10.29
CA GLU A 117 2.98 7.39 9.81
C GLU A 117 2.48 7.16 8.36
N PRO A 118 3.07 7.85 7.35
CA PRO A 118 2.59 7.77 5.98
C PRO A 118 2.62 6.34 5.42
N GLY A 119 1.49 5.90 4.86
CA GLY A 119 1.36 4.58 4.23
C GLY A 119 1.16 3.41 5.20
N MET A 120 1.27 3.62 6.52
CA MET A 120 1.07 2.58 7.52
C MET A 120 -0.42 2.38 7.81
N PRO A 121 -0.92 1.13 7.82
CA PRO A 121 -2.33 0.87 8.13
C PRO A 121 -2.61 0.93 9.65
N LEU A 122 -3.90 1.04 9.97
CA LEU A 122 -4.46 0.99 11.32
C LEU A 122 -5.18 -0.34 11.57
N THR A 123 -5.23 -0.74 12.83
CA THR A 123 -6.21 -1.70 13.34
C THR A 123 -7.27 -0.95 14.14
N VAL A 124 -8.51 -0.95 13.65
CA VAL A 124 -9.63 -0.29 14.33
C VAL A 124 -10.20 -1.22 15.38
N VAL A 125 -10.37 -0.75 16.61
CA VAL A 125 -10.94 -1.55 17.70
C VAL A 125 -12.23 -0.91 18.18
N PHE A 126 -13.35 -1.59 17.95
CA PHE A 126 -14.64 -1.24 18.53
C PHE A 126 -14.81 -1.96 19.87
N ASP A 127 -14.59 -1.22 20.96
CA ASP A 127 -14.95 -1.65 22.31
C ASP A 127 -16.47 -1.53 22.47
N MET A 128 -17.16 -2.67 22.41
CA MET A 128 -18.61 -2.76 22.56
C MET A 128 -19.04 -3.10 23.99
N THR A 129 -18.11 -3.21 24.95
CA THR A 129 -18.44 -3.51 26.35
C THR A 129 -19.45 -2.47 26.87
N ASP A 130 -20.50 -2.97 27.52
CA ASP A 130 -21.64 -2.20 28.05
C ASP A 130 -22.47 -1.40 27.03
N SER A 131 -22.19 -1.52 25.72
CA SER A 131 -22.98 -0.86 24.68
C SER A 131 -24.38 -1.50 24.51
N GLY A 132 -25.28 -0.76 23.86
CA GLY A 132 -26.65 -1.23 23.59
C GLY A 132 -27.32 -0.48 22.46
N LEU A 133 -28.64 -0.68 22.29
CA LEU A 133 -29.41 -0.10 21.17
C LEU A 133 -29.33 1.43 21.10
N SER A 134 -29.19 2.12 22.23
CA SER A 134 -29.03 3.58 22.28
C SER A 134 -27.73 4.08 21.63
N ASN A 135 -26.73 3.21 21.48
CA ASN A 135 -25.46 3.54 20.84
C ASN A 135 -25.47 3.26 19.32
N VAL A 136 -26.55 2.69 18.77
CA VAL A 136 -26.61 2.35 17.34
C VAL A 136 -26.84 3.59 16.50
N ASP A 137 -25.87 3.87 15.63
CA ASP A 137 -25.94 4.97 14.66
C ASP A 137 -25.49 4.49 13.28
N MET A 138 -26.45 3.99 12.50
CA MET A 138 -26.19 3.40 11.19
C MET A 138 -25.54 4.41 10.21
N GLU A 139 -25.86 5.70 10.32
CA GLU A 139 -25.27 6.72 9.46
C GLU A 139 -23.79 6.93 9.80
N PHE A 140 -23.47 7.00 11.10
CA PHE A 140 -22.10 7.14 11.55
C PHE A 140 -21.25 5.90 11.25
N VAL A 141 -21.82 4.69 11.41
CA VAL A 141 -21.14 3.44 11.02
C VAL A 141 -20.85 3.42 9.52
N LYS A 142 -21.81 3.83 8.68
CA LYS A 142 -21.61 3.92 7.22
C LYS A 142 -20.50 4.93 6.87
N TYR A 143 -20.43 6.04 7.60
CA TYR A 143 -19.35 7.02 7.44
C TYR A 143 -17.98 6.43 7.78
N ILE A 144 -17.84 5.72 8.91
CA ILE A 144 -16.57 5.07 9.29
C ILE A 144 -16.15 4.04 8.22
N ILE A 145 -17.09 3.26 7.69
CA ILE A 145 -16.81 2.33 6.58
C ILE A 145 -16.31 3.08 5.35
N ASN A 146 -16.95 4.19 4.98
CA ASN A 146 -16.54 5.00 3.84
C ASN A 146 -15.16 5.64 4.02
N CYS A 147 -14.78 5.99 5.25
CA CYS A 147 -13.41 6.46 5.54
C CYS A 147 -12.37 5.48 5.00
N PHE A 148 -12.50 4.19 5.28
CA PHE A 148 -11.50 3.19 4.84
C PHE A 148 -11.75 2.62 3.44
N LYS A 149 -12.98 2.72 2.92
CA LYS A 149 -13.35 2.21 1.60
C LYS A 149 -13.03 3.19 0.47
N VAL A 150 -13.18 4.48 0.74
CA VAL A 150 -13.13 5.56 -0.26
C VAL A 150 -12.07 6.59 0.10
N PHE A 151 -12.10 7.18 1.30
CA PHE A 151 -11.31 8.37 1.59
C PHE A 151 -9.84 8.07 1.94
N TYR A 152 -9.58 6.93 2.56
CA TYR A 152 -8.28 6.45 3.01
C TYR A 152 -8.06 5.00 2.58
N PRO A 153 -7.90 4.73 1.27
CA PRO A 153 -7.58 3.39 0.79
C PRO A 153 -6.31 2.83 1.40
N LYS A 154 -6.24 1.50 1.52
CA LYS A 154 -5.13 0.74 2.13
C LYS A 154 -4.85 1.05 3.61
N PHE A 155 -5.56 2.00 4.22
CA PHE A 155 -5.29 2.45 5.59
C PHE A 155 -5.85 1.53 6.68
N LEU A 156 -6.57 0.48 6.30
CA LEU A 156 -7.18 -0.48 7.23
C LEU A 156 -6.53 -1.86 7.09
N SER A 157 -5.87 -2.31 8.16
CA SER A 157 -5.42 -3.68 8.35
C SER A 157 -6.62 -4.57 8.68
N LYS A 158 -7.26 -4.36 9.83
CA LYS A 158 -8.47 -5.08 10.28
C LYS A 158 -9.33 -4.22 11.19
N MET A 159 -10.59 -4.62 11.38
CA MET A 159 -11.46 -4.08 12.43
C MET A 159 -11.78 -5.19 13.44
N ILE A 160 -11.51 -4.95 14.71
CA ILE A 160 -11.78 -5.86 15.81
C ILE A 160 -13.01 -5.35 16.56
N ILE A 161 -14.05 -6.16 16.66
CA ILE A 161 -15.28 -5.87 17.38
C ILE A 161 -15.26 -6.71 18.66
N VAL A 162 -15.01 -6.06 19.79
CA VAL A 162 -14.84 -6.72 21.09
C VAL A 162 -16.16 -6.71 21.86
N ASP A 163 -16.57 -7.88 22.35
CA ASP A 163 -17.75 -8.10 23.20
C ASP A 163 -19.06 -7.52 22.65
N MET A 164 -19.34 -7.72 21.35
CA MET A 164 -20.57 -7.24 20.72
C MET A 164 -21.82 -7.83 21.40
N PRO A 165 -22.71 -6.99 21.98
CA PRO A 165 -23.95 -7.46 22.57
C PRO A 165 -24.87 -8.13 21.56
N TRP A 166 -25.47 -9.26 21.92
CA TRP A 166 -26.34 -10.04 21.03
C TRP A 166 -27.53 -9.24 20.47
N ILE A 167 -28.03 -8.25 21.22
CA ILE A 167 -29.13 -7.37 20.81
C ILE A 167 -28.76 -6.52 19.58
N LEU A 168 -27.46 -6.31 19.32
CA LEU A 168 -26.95 -5.55 18.17
C LEU A 168 -26.77 -6.38 16.89
N ASN A 169 -27.08 -7.69 16.94
CA ASN A 169 -27.00 -8.55 15.75
C ASN A 169 -27.86 -8.06 14.58
N ALA A 170 -28.99 -7.41 14.85
CA ALA A 170 -29.82 -6.81 13.79
C ALA A 170 -29.10 -5.66 13.07
N ALA A 171 -28.43 -4.79 13.81
CA ALA A 171 -27.61 -3.72 13.24
C ALA A 171 -26.44 -4.31 12.43
N TRP A 172 -25.77 -5.34 12.97
CA TRP A 172 -24.70 -6.04 12.25
C TRP A 172 -25.16 -6.63 10.91
N LYS A 173 -26.35 -7.24 10.84
CA LYS A 173 -26.90 -7.76 9.57
C LYS A 173 -27.05 -6.66 8.51
N ILE A 174 -27.45 -5.46 8.91
CA ILE A 174 -27.55 -4.30 8.02
C ILE A 174 -26.15 -3.87 7.58
N VAL A 175 -25.20 -3.74 8.50
CA VAL A 175 -23.80 -3.38 8.17
C VAL A 175 -23.20 -4.36 7.17
N LYS A 176 -23.42 -5.67 7.36
CA LYS A 176 -22.93 -6.72 6.46
C LYS A 176 -23.41 -6.55 5.01
N SER A 177 -24.62 -5.99 4.80
CA SER A 177 -25.14 -5.72 3.44
C SER A 177 -24.37 -4.61 2.70
N TRP A 178 -23.61 -3.77 3.42
CA TRP A 178 -22.81 -2.69 2.83
C TRP A 178 -21.39 -3.13 2.46
N LEU A 179 -20.98 -4.32 2.92
CA LEU A 179 -19.62 -4.82 2.85
C LEU A 179 -19.50 -5.95 1.83
N GLY A 180 -18.50 -5.85 0.95
CA GLY A 180 -18.11 -6.95 0.08
C GLY A 180 -17.36 -8.05 0.86
N PRO A 181 -17.15 -9.24 0.25
CA PRO A 181 -16.47 -10.36 0.90
C PRO A 181 -15.09 -10.03 1.47
N GLU A 182 -14.30 -9.23 0.74
CA GLU A 182 -12.97 -8.78 1.18
C GLU A 182 -13.03 -7.88 2.41
N ALA A 183 -13.99 -6.94 2.47
CA ALA A 183 -14.16 -6.10 3.66
C ALA A 183 -14.65 -6.93 4.86
N ILE A 184 -15.53 -7.92 4.63
CA ILE A 184 -15.98 -8.85 5.67
C ILE A 184 -14.81 -9.68 6.21
N SER A 185 -13.87 -10.11 5.34
CA SER A 185 -12.70 -10.88 5.77
C SER A 185 -11.69 -10.05 6.57
N LYS A 186 -11.84 -8.73 6.67
CA LYS A 186 -11.07 -7.86 7.57
C LYS A 186 -11.72 -7.66 8.95
N LEU A 187 -12.93 -8.15 9.17
CA LEU A 187 -13.61 -8.03 10.46
C LEU A 187 -13.26 -9.21 11.38
N ARG A 188 -12.97 -8.92 12.64
CA ARG A 188 -12.70 -9.91 13.69
C ARG A 188 -13.66 -9.66 14.84
N PHE A 189 -14.58 -10.59 15.08
CA PHE A 189 -15.40 -10.57 16.28
C PHE A 189 -14.64 -11.33 17.37
N ALA A 190 -14.53 -10.74 18.54
CA ALA A 190 -13.80 -11.32 19.65
C ALA A 190 -14.55 -11.09 20.96
N SER A 191 -14.57 -12.10 21.82
CA SER A 191 -14.84 -11.93 23.23
C SER A 191 -13.62 -11.36 23.96
N LYS A 192 -13.79 -10.94 25.22
CA LYS A 192 -12.70 -10.62 26.14
C LYS A 192 -11.57 -11.67 26.18
N SER A 193 -11.88 -12.97 26.08
CA SER A 193 -10.86 -14.02 26.07
C SER A 193 -10.15 -14.18 24.71
N GLU A 194 -10.79 -13.78 23.62
CA GLU A 194 -10.28 -13.98 22.26
C GLU A 194 -9.52 -12.75 21.75
N VAL A 195 -9.76 -11.55 22.29
CA VAL A 195 -9.10 -10.32 21.82
C VAL A 195 -7.58 -10.37 21.95
N GLN A 196 -7.07 -11.14 22.91
CA GLN A 196 -5.63 -11.39 23.11
C GLN A 196 -4.98 -12.16 21.96
N THR A 197 -5.75 -12.77 21.06
CA THR A 197 -5.22 -13.38 19.84
C THR A 197 -4.74 -12.32 18.84
N TYR A 198 -5.29 -11.10 18.91
CA TYR A 198 -4.97 -9.99 18.00
C TYR A 198 -4.11 -8.91 18.64
N ILE A 199 -4.29 -8.63 19.93
CA ILE A 199 -3.61 -7.56 20.66
C ILE A 199 -2.89 -8.14 21.87
N GLY A 200 -1.64 -7.74 22.13
CA GLY A 200 -0.89 -8.16 23.31
C GLY A 200 -1.53 -7.65 24.61
N PRO A 201 -1.45 -8.39 25.73
CA PRO A 201 -2.00 -7.93 27.01
C PRO A 201 -1.44 -6.57 27.45
N GLU A 202 -0.20 -6.25 27.11
CA GLU A 202 0.48 -4.98 27.37
C GLU A 202 -0.15 -3.76 26.66
N TYR A 203 -0.94 -3.98 25.61
CA TYR A 203 -1.69 -2.95 24.87
C TYR A 203 -3.21 -3.08 25.02
N LEU A 204 -3.66 -3.95 25.92
CA LEU A 204 -5.08 -4.15 26.22
C LEU A 204 -5.44 -3.54 27.57
N PRO A 205 -6.59 -2.85 27.67
CA PRO A 205 -7.03 -2.28 28.94
C PRO A 205 -7.43 -3.39 29.94
N PRO A 206 -7.38 -3.13 31.25
CA PRO A 206 -7.67 -4.14 32.27
C PRO A 206 -9.06 -4.76 32.20
N HIS A 207 -10.09 -4.00 31.76
CA HIS A 207 -11.44 -4.56 31.61
C HIS A 207 -11.52 -5.61 30.49
N MET A 208 -10.60 -5.57 29.51
CA MET A 208 -10.43 -6.57 28.47
C MET A 208 -9.40 -7.65 28.83
N GLY A 209 -8.93 -7.68 30.09
CA GLY A 209 -7.99 -8.70 30.58
C GLY A 209 -6.54 -8.45 30.19
N GLY A 210 -6.19 -7.23 29.78
CA GLY A 210 -4.81 -6.81 29.60
C GLY A 210 -4.21 -6.16 30.85
N THR A 211 -3.01 -5.63 30.68
CA THR A 211 -2.16 -5.03 31.72
C THR A 211 -1.78 -3.59 31.40
N ASP A 212 -2.31 -3.00 30.33
CA ASP A 212 -1.99 -1.63 29.92
C ASP A 212 -2.51 -0.63 30.98
N PRO A 213 -1.63 0.15 31.63
CA PRO A 213 -2.04 1.13 32.63
C PRO A 213 -2.63 2.40 32.01
N PHE A 214 -2.63 2.54 30.67
CA PHE A 214 -3.09 3.73 29.97
C PHE A 214 -4.51 4.14 30.37
N LYS A 215 -4.63 5.40 30.79
CA LYS A 215 -5.90 6.08 31.03
C LYS A 215 -5.96 7.30 30.15
N TYR A 216 -6.94 7.31 29.25
CA TYR A 216 -7.17 8.47 28.39
C TYR A 216 -7.39 9.72 29.25
N SER A 217 -6.70 10.79 28.90
CA SER A 217 -6.89 12.13 29.46
C SER A 217 -6.67 13.16 28.36
N TYR A 218 -7.30 14.33 28.48
CA TYR A 218 -7.10 15.46 27.57
C TYR A 218 -7.31 16.78 28.33
N PRO A 219 -6.45 17.80 28.13
CA PRO A 219 -5.18 17.78 27.39
C PRO A 219 -4.03 17.10 28.19
N PRO A 220 -2.94 16.64 27.54
CA PRO A 220 -2.65 16.70 26.09
C PRO A 220 -3.43 15.63 25.29
N LEU A 221 -3.34 15.65 23.96
CA LEU A 221 -3.69 14.44 23.20
C LEU A 221 -2.80 13.29 23.68
N PRO A 222 -3.30 12.03 23.67
CA PRO A 222 -2.45 10.87 23.88
C PRO A 222 -1.21 10.94 22.98
N ASP A 223 -0.03 11.08 23.59
CA ASP A 223 1.24 10.98 22.88
C ASP A 223 1.44 9.53 22.46
N ASP A 224 1.77 9.31 21.19
CA ASP A 224 2.16 7.97 20.73
C ASP A 224 3.54 7.54 21.24
N ASP A 225 4.28 8.46 21.89
CA ASP A 225 5.67 8.26 22.32
C ASP A 225 5.78 7.44 23.61
N PHE A 226 4.69 6.84 24.09
CA PHE A 226 4.79 5.69 25.00
C PHE A 226 5.42 4.51 24.25
N GLN A 227 6.75 4.55 24.14
CA GLN A 227 7.58 3.37 23.96
C GLN A 227 7.42 2.52 25.22
N THR A 228 6.45 1.61 25.25
CA THR A 228 6.62 0.42 26.06
C THR A 228 7.84 -0.33 25.54
N PRO A 229 8.75 -0.82 26.40
CA PRO A 229 9.99 -1.45 25.97
C PRO A 229 9.67 -2.57 25.00
N ILE A 230 10.35 -2.57 23.85
CA ILE A 230 10.38 -3.74 22.98
C ILE A 230 10.79 -4.93 23.86
N CYS A 231 10.00 -6.00 23.85
CA CYS A 231 10.40 -7.24 24.48
C CYS A 231 11.71 -7.72 23.82
N ASP A 232 12.84 -7.49 24.48
CA ASP A 232 14.15 -8.03 24.11
C ASP A 232 14.11 -9.56 24.21
N ASN A 233 13.62 -10.22 23.15
CA ASN A 233 13.84 -11.62 22.86
C ASN A 233 13.85 -11.82 21.34
N GLY A 234 14.71 -11.06 20.66
CA GLY A 234 15.20 -11.33 19.31
C GLY A 234 16.66 -11.77 19.38
N PRO A 235 17.15 -12.57 18.41
CA PRO A 235 18.46 -13.19 18.49
C PRO A 235 19.58 -12.13 18.52
N ILE A 236 20.51 -12.34 19.47
CA ILE A 236 21.70 -11.53 19.73
C ILE A 236 22.45 -11.27 18.40
N LEU A 237 22.39 -10.03 17.93
CA LEU A 237 23.41 -9.47 17.06
C LEU A 237 24.36 -8.69 17.97
N SER A 238 25.62 -9.12 17.93
CA SER A 238 26.73 -8.60 18.70
C SER A 238 26.78 -7.07 18.70
N ASP A 239 26.88 -6.52 19.91
CA ASP A 239 27.32 -5.15 20.17
C ASP A 239 28.64 -4.87 19.45
N ASP A 240 28.71 -3.73 18.77
CA ASP A 240 29.88 -2.85 18.82
C ASP A 240 29.45 -1.41 18.50
N GLU A 241 29.36 -0.66 19.61
CA GLU A 241 29.68 0.75 19.84
C GLU A 241 28.88 1.87 19.15
N ARG A 242 28.05 2.51 19.98
CA ARG A 242 27.70 3.94 19.86
C ARG A 242 28.76 4.80 20.55
N GLU A 243 28.83 6.03 20.04
CA GLU A 243 29.32 7.28 20.64
C GLU A 243 30.77 7.70 20.35
N SER A 244 30.88 8.75 19.53
CA SER A 244 31.65 9.93 19.93
C SER A 244 30.92 11.19 19.45
N LYS A 245 30.56 12.06 20.39
CA LYS A 245 30.13 13.44 20.14
C LYS A 245 31.34 14.33 19.92
N GLU A 246 31.16 15.25 18.97
CA GLU A 246 31.63 16.64 18.87
C GLU A 246 33.02 17.06 19.41
N GLY A 247 33.74 17.81 18.57
CA GLY A 247 34.85 18.67 18.96
C GLY A 247 35.05 19.83 17.97
N ASP A 248 35.02 21.03 18.51
CA ASP A 248 34.72 22.35 17.93
C ASP A 248 35.96 23.10 17.37
N LEU A 249 35.73 24.22 16.67
CA LEU A 249 36.76 25.18 16.25
C LEU A 249 36.99 26.26 17.34
N ASP A 250 38.24 26.34 17.81
CA ASP A 250 39.01 27.45 18.43
C ASP A 250 38.31 28.58 19.22
N VAL A 251 38.82 28.86 20.44
CA VAL A 251 39.56 30.11 20.80
C VAL A 251 40.06 30.09 22.26
N LYS A 252 41.40 30.25 22.39
CA LYS A 252 42.25 30.93 23.40
C LYS A 252 42.28 30.58 24.91
N ASP A 253 43.55 30.34 25.27
CA ASP A 253 44.39 30.92 26.33
C ASP A 253 44.40 30.35 27.75
N ALA A 254 45.67 30.13 28.15
CA ALA A 254 46.27 30.28 29.47
C ALA A 254 46.29 29.06 30.44
N LEU A 255 47.52 28.53 30.52
CA LEU A 255 48.32 28.40 31.75
C LEU A 255 48.54 26.98 32.34
N GLU A 256 49.79 26.55 32.12
CA GLU A 256 50.75 25.92 33.04
C GLU A 256 50.68 24.44 33.47
N SER A 257 51.82 23.80 33.16
CA SER A 257 52.57 22.79 33.93
C SER A 257 52.01 21.37 33.91
N SER A 258 52.79 20.30 33.87
CA SER A 258 54.19 20.01 33.56
C SER A 258 54.28 18.48 33.50
N PHE A 259 55.30 17.98 32.80
CA PHE A 259 55.93 16.65 32.88
C PHE A 259 55.76 15.67 31.69
N THR A 260 56.84 15.64 30.90
CA THR A 260 57.59 14.52 30.28
C THR A 260 57.03 13.10 30.44
N SER A 261 57.08 12.19 29.45
CA SER A 261 58.25 11.78 28.66
C SER A 261 57.88 10.94 27.42
N ASP A 262 58.86 10.91 26.50
CA ASP A 262 59.06 10.22 25.22
C ASP A 262 58.42 8.82 25.00
N VAL A 263 58.07 8.51 23.73
CA VAL A 263 58.92 7.71 22.81
C VAL A 263 58.26 7.59 21.41
N VAL A 264 59.11 7.80 20.42
CA VAL A 264 58.94 7.78 18.96
C VAL A 264 58.77 6.35 18.40
N VAL A 265 58.05 6.15 17.27
CA VAL A 265 58.51 5.47 16.02
C VAL A 265 57.42 5.52 14.92
N LYS A 266 57.80 6.03 13.74
CA LYS A 266 57.06 5.98 12.44
C LYS A 266 57.31 4.63 11.72
N PRO A 267 56.48 4.21 10.75
CA PRO A 267 56.76 4.50 9.32
C PRO A 267 55.50 4.77 8.47
N LYS A 268 55.49 5.81 7.62
CA LYS A 268 55.79 5.87 6.17
C LYS A 268 54.72 5.26 5.22
N LYS A 269 54.10 6.18 4.45
CA LYS A 269 53.48 6.07 3.10
C LYS A 269 54.40 5.28 2.13
N VAL A 270 53.98 4.75 0.97
CA VAL A 270 53.44 5.45 -0.24
C VAL A 270 52.85 4.44 -1.25
N ASN A 271 51.79 4.91 -1.96
CA ASN A 271 51.19 4.53 -3.26
C ASN A 271 52.08 3.81 -4.31
N PHE A 272 51.48 3.00 -5.21
CA PHE A 272 51.01 3.40 -6.57
C PHE A 272 50.69 2.20 -7.49
N LEU A 273 49.68 2.43 -8.35
CA LEU A 273 49.53 2.04 -9.77
C LEU A 273 49.06 0.63 -10.19
N GLU A 274 48.13 0.72 -11.15
CA GLU A 274 47.40 -0.24 -11.96
C GLU A 274 48.30 -0.94 -13.01
N GLN A 275 48.08 -2.23 -13.29
CA GLN A 275 48.43 -2.80 -14.60
C GLN A 275 47.69 -4.12 -14.92
N SER A 276 47.18 -4.16 -16.15
CA SER A 276 46.46 -5.25 -16.81
C SER A 276 47.31 -6.49 -17.09
N LEU A 277 46.69 -7.67 -17.17
CA LEU A 277 47.11 -8.76 -18.07
C LEU A 277 45.91 -9.56 -18.60
N ARG A 278 45.95 -9.81 -19.91
CA ARG A 278 45.11 -10.72 -20.70
C ARG A 278 45.72 -12.13 -20.68
N SER A 279 44.87 -13.15 -20.85
CA SER A 279 45.24 -14.42 -21.49
C SER A 279 44.00 -15.06 -22.15
N GLU A 280 44.06 -15.28 -23.46
CA GLU A 280 43.16 -16.14 -24.23
C GLU A 280 43.77 -17.54 -24.32
N ASP A 281 42.95 -18.60 -24.28
CA ASP A 281 43.03 -19.68 -25.29
C ASP A 281 41.76 -20.54 -25.33
N ASN A 282 41.43 -20.98 -26.55
CA ASN A 282 40.23 -21.69 -27.03
C ASN A 282 40.26 -23.22 -26.76
N ASP A 283 39.09 -23.87 -26.62
CA ASP A 283 38.51 -24.79 -27.64
C ASP A 283 37.09 -25.31 -27.27
N LYS A 284 36.19 -25.30 -28.27
CA LYS A 284 34.94 -26.07 -28.57
C LYS A 284 34.06 -26.62 -27.43
N GLY A 285 32.72 -26.56 -27.46
CA GLY A 285 31.76 -26.16 -28.49
C GLY A 285 30.33 -26.49 -28.05
N ASP A 286 29.39 -25.76 -28.67
CA ASP A 286 27.96 -26.01 -28.88
C ASP A 286 26.86 -25.35 -28.01
N ALA A 287 25.84 -24.95 -28.77
CA ALA A 287 24.72 -24.02 -28.63
C ALA A 287 24.02 -23.77 -27.27
N SER A 288 23.92 -22.48 -26.91
CA SER A 288 22.66 -21.84 -26.47
C SER A 288 22.85 -20.31 -26.40
N ALA A 289 22.20 -19.60 -27.34
CA ALA A 289 22.23 -18.15 -27.43
C ALA A 289 21.55 -17.51 -26.22
N ARG A 290 22.34 -16.96 -25.29
CA ARG A 290 21.86 -16.14 -24.18
C ARG A 290 21.43 -14.76 -24.70
N THR A 291 20.11 -14.52 -24.72
CA THR A 291 19.55 -13.18 -24.84
C THR A 291 19.93 -12.35 -23.61
N LYS A 292 20.85 -11.39 -23.78
CA LYS A 292 21.08 -10.30 -22.82
C LYS A 292 20.00 -9.24 -23.02
N GLY A 293 19.27 -8.91 -21.96
CA GLY A 293 18.26 -7.83 -21.98
C GLY A 293 16.93 -8.23 -21.33
N ALA A 294 16.96 -8.60 -20.04
CA ALA A 294 15.79 -8.58 -19.16
C ALA A 294 16.31 -8.38 -17.74
N ARG A 295 15.88 -7.31 -17.07
CA ARG A 295 16.19 -7.09 -15.64
C ARG A 295 15.66 -8.28 -14.83
N LYS A 296 16.43 -8.78 -13.87
CA LYS A 296 15.95 -9.80 -12.93
C LYS A 296 14.74 -9.26 -12.17
N PRO A 297 13.64 -10.03 -12.04
CA PRO A 297 12.46 -9.58 -11.32
C PRO A 297 12.77 -9.37 -9.83
N LEU A 298 12.29 -8.26 -9.25
CA LEU A 298 12.65 -7.77 -7.92
C LEU A 298 11.75 -8.32 -6.80
N THR A 299 10.57 -8.86 -7.14
CA THR A 299 9.56 -9.35 -6.17
C THR A 299 9.17 -10.80 -6.48
N THR A 300 8.78 -11.58 -5.46
CA THR A 300 8.36 -12.98 -5.62
C THR A 300 7.13 -13.29 -4.80
N PHE A 301 6.06 -13.77 -5.45
CA PHE A 301 4.90 -14.37 -4.80
C PHE A 301 5.24 -15.80 -4.35
N LYS A 302 5.00 -16.10 -3.07
CA LYS A 302 5.24 -17.42 -2.49
C LYS A 302 3.97 -18.26 -2.52
N GLY A 303 3.85 -19.13 -3.51
CA GLY A 303 2.70 -20.03 -3.66
C GLY A 303 2.92 -21.37 -2.97
N PHE A 304 1.83 -22.11 -2.74
CA PHE A 304 1.91 -23.45 -2.13
C PHE A 304 2.40 -24.54 -3.11
N LEU A 305 2.46 -24.25 -4.42
CA LEU A 305 3.04 -25.13 -5.45
C LEU A 305 4.24 -24.49 -6.16
N LEU A 306 4.10 -23.23 -6.57
CA LEU A 306 5.10 -22.48 -7.31
C LEU A 306 5.38 -21.15 -6.64
N ASP A 307 6.65 -20.78 -6.57
CA ASP A 307 7.07 -19.39 -6.41
C ASP A 307 7.02 -18.70 -7.77
N VAL A 308 6.51 -17.47 -7.80
CA VAL A 308 6.26 -16.72 -9.04
C VAL A 308 6.94 -15.37 -8.97
N SER A 309 7.76 -15.05 -9.98
CA SER A 309 8.50 -13.77 -10.03
C SER A 309 8.40 -13.14 -11.42
N PRO A 310 8.02 -11.86 -11.57
CA PRO A 310 7.68 -10.89 -10.52
C PRO A 310 6.42 -11.28 -9.73
N ALA A 311 6.21 -10.70 -8.55
CA ALA A 311 5.12 -11.09 -7.65
C ALA A 311 3.73 -10.61 -8.10
N GLU A 312 3.65 -9.53 -8.86
CA GLU A 312 2.37 -8.87 -9.18
C GLU A 312 2.37 -8.17 -10.54
N GLU A 313 3.48 -7.51 -10.88
CA GLU A 313 3.55 -6.58 -12.00
C GLU A 313 4.40 -7.13 -13.15
N LEU A 314 3.85 -7.12 -14.36
CA LEU A 314 4.62 -7.28 -15.59
C LEU A 314 4.92 -5.92 -16.20
N SER A 315 6.19 -5.67 -16.50
CA SER A 315 6.63 -4.48 -17.23
C SER A 315 7.23 -4.89 -18.58
N PHE A 316 6.98 -4.09 -19.62
CA PHE A 316 7.75 -4.13 -20.87
C PHE A 316 8.81 -3.02 -20.85
N GLY A 317 9.98 -3.29 -21.41
CA GLY A 317 11.05 -2.30 -21.47
C GLY A 317 10.64 -1.05 -22.27
N SER A 318 11.26 0.09 -21.96
CA SER A 318 10.93 1.39 -22.56
C SER A 318 11.59 1.64 -23.93
N GLY A 319 12.32 0.67 -24.48
CA GLY A 319 12.98 0.79 -25.79
C GLY A 319 12.17 0.15 -26.92
N GLU A 320 12.27 0.68 -28.15
CA GLU A 320 11.60 0.14 -29.34
C GLU A 320 11.86 -1.36 -29.58
N THR A 321 12.94 -1.89 -29.01
CA THR A 321 13.39 -3.29 -29.13
C THR A 321 12.95 -4.21 -27.97
N GLU A 322 12.45 -3.70 -26.85
CA GLU A 322 12.14 -4.51 -25.64
C GLU A 322 10.64 -4.76 -25.43
N LYS A 323 10.00 -5.43 -26.39
CA LYS A 323 8.58 -5.86 -26.33
C LYS A 323 8.36 -7.16 -25.53
N LYS A 324 9.24 -7.49 -24.59
CA LYS A 324 9.21 -8.75 -23.83
C LYS A 324 9.24 -8.51 -22.32
N SER A 325 8.49 -9.33 -21.60
CA SER A 325 8.49 -9.44 -20.14
C SER A 325 8.76 -10.89 -19.75
N LEU A 326 9.43 -11.11 -18.61
CA LEU A 326 9.85 -12.42 -18.15
C LEU A 326 9.14 -12.77 -16.84
N ILE A 327 8.51 -13.93 -16.81
CA ILE A 327 7.98 -14.56 -15.60
C ILE A 327 8.84 -15.78 -15.31
N ILE A 328 9.30 -15.92 -14.07
CA ILE A 328 10.06 -17.06 -13.58
C ILE A 328 9.16 -17.81 -12.61
N LEU A 329 8.87 -19.07 -12.94
CA LEU A 329 8.21 -20.02 -12.04
C LEU A 329 9.25 -20.89 -11.40
N ASN A 330 9.20 -21.07 -10.07
CA ASN A 330 10.07 -21.99 -9.36
C ASN A 330 9.23 -23.01 -8.59
N ASN A 331 9.44 -24.30 -8.85
CA ASN A 331 8.70 -25.37 -8.19
C ASN A 331 9.24 -25.62 -6.77
N VAL A 332 8.38 -25.41 -5.77
CA VAL A 332 8.73 -25.56 -4.34
C VAL A 332 8.25 -26.88 -3.74
N VAL A 333 7.61 -27.74 -4.52
CA VAL A 333 7.14 -29.06 -4.08
C VAL A 333 8.01 -30.19 -4.64
N LYS A 334 7.82 -31.39 -4.09
CA LYS A 334 8.63 -32.58 -4.41
C LYS A 334 8.15 -33.33 -5.66
N ASN A 335 6.97 -32.99 -6.18
CA ASN A 335 6.40 -33.59 -7.38
C ASN A 335 6.44 -32.62 -8.56
N GLN A 336 6.27 -33.16 -9.77
CA GLN A 336 6.18 -32.36 -10.99
C GLN A 336 4.92 -31.49 -10.93
N VAL A 337 5.03 -30.21 -11.31
CA VAL A 337 3.89 -29.28 -11.33
C VAL A 337 3.57 -28.88 -12.77
N ALA A 338 2.35 -29.16 -13.21
CA ALA A 338 1.83 -28.61 -14.46
C ALA A 338 1.43 -27.15 -14.26
N PHE A 339 1.72 -26.29 -15.24
CA PHE A 339 1.23 -24.92 -15.26
C PHE A 339 0.58 -24.55 -16.60
N LYS A 340 -0.31 -23.57 -16.54
CA LYS A 340 -0.96 -22.94 -17.70
C LYS A 340 -1.12 -21.45 -17.47
N VAL A 341 -0.77 -20.66 -18.48
CA VAL A 341 -0.91 -19.22 -18.50
C VAL A 341 -2.05 -18.82 -19.42
N ARG A 342 -2.94 -17.96 -18.94
CA ARG A 342 -4.02 -17.35 -19.74
C ARG A 342 -3.89 -15.84 -19.71
N THR A 343 -4.39 -15.19 -20.75
CA THR A 343 -4.49 -13.73 -20.83
C THR A 343 -5.89 -13.31 -21.24
N THR A 344 -6.35 -12.14 -20.78
CA THR A 344 -7.62 -11.53 -21.22
C THR A 344 -7.52 -10.89 -22.61
N ALA A 345 -6.32 -10.72 -23.17
CA ALA A 345 -6.10 -10.15 -24.49
C ALA A 345 -5.17 -11.03 -25.36
N PRO A 346 -5.62 -12.24 -25.74
CA PRO A 346 -4.80 -13.21 -26.48
C PRO A 346 -4.36 -12.69 -27.86
N ASP A 347 -5.06 -11.71 -28.43
CA ASP A 347 -4.71 -11.10 -29.72
C ASP A 347 -3.60 -10.04 -29.61
N LYS A 348 -3.18 -9.67 -28.39
CA LYS A 348 -2.09 -8.71 -28.16
C LYS A 348 -0.80 -9.39 -27.71
N TYR A 349 -0.94 -10.49 -26.97
CA TYR A 349 0.18 -11.11 -26.27
C TYR A 349 0.45 -12.54 -26.71
N ARG A 350 1.73 -12.81 -26.89
CA ARG A 350 2.26 -14.16 -27.10
C ARG A 350 3.01 -14.59 -25.86
N VAL A 351 2.53 -15.67 -25.23
CA VAL A 351 3.12 -16.27 -24.03
C VAL A 351 3.84 -17.56 -24.41
N LYS A 352 5.11 -17.71 -24.01
CA LYS A 352 5.93 -18.88 -24.32
C LYS A 352 6.81 -19.31 -23.13
N PRO A 353 6.65 -20.53 -22.60
CA PRO A 353 5.54 -21.46 -22.86
C PRO A 353 4.22 -20.96 -22.24
N SER A 354 3.08 -21.21 -22.90
CA SER A 354 1.74 -20.94 -22.34
C SER A 354 1.19 -22.10 -21.52
N SER A 355 1.78 -23.29 -21.64
CA SER A 355 1.50 -24.46 -20.81
C SER A 355 2.69 -25.40 -20.84
N SER A 356 3.14 -25.90 -19.70
CA SER A 356 4.20 -26.91 -19.60
C SER A 356 4.21 -27.54 -18.20
N CYS A 357 5.24 -28.32 -17.89
CA CYS A 357 5.52 -28.85 -16.56
C CYS A 357 6.81 -28.22 -15.99
N CYS A 358 6.89 -28.15 -14.68
CA CYS A 358 8.08 -27.73 -13.93
C CYS A 358 8.50 -28.88 -13.01
N GLU A 359 9.72 -29.38 -13.18
CA GLU A 359 10.28 -30.44 -12.34
C GLU A 359 10.49 -29.98 -10.89
N PRO A 360 10.52 -30.90 -9.92
CA PRO A 360 10.82 -30.58 -8.52
C PRO A 360 12.12 -29.78 -8.37
N GLY A 361 12.03 -28.62 -7.71
CA GLY A 361 13.18 -27.72 -7.49
C GLY A 361 13.71 -27.03 -8.75
N ALA A 362 13.09 -27.21 -9.91
CA ALA A 362 13.46 -26.53 -11.14
C ALA A 362 12.76 -25.17 -11.27
N SER A 363 13.28 -24.34 -12.17
CA SER A 363 12.65 -23.09 -12.58
C SER A 363 12.34 -23.09 -14.07
N VAL A 364 11.24 -22.45 -14.45
CA VAL A 364 10.80 -22.28 -15.84
C VAL A 364 10.62 -20.80 -16.15
N ASP A 365 11.26 -20.37 -17.23
CA ASP A 365 11.17 -19.03 -17.78
C ASP A 365 10.03 -18.94 -18.79
N ILE A 366 9.06 -18.07 -18.51
CA ILE A 366 7.95 -17.74 -19.38
C ILE A 366 8.16 -16.34 -19.95
N VAL A 367 8.25 -16.26 -21.26
CA VAL A 367 8.36 -15.01 -22.00
C VAL A 367 6.99 -14.55 -22.47
N VAL A 368 6.57 -13.39 -22.00
CA VAL A 368 5.39 -12.67 -22.50
C VAL A 368 5.87 -11.62 -23.49
N SER A 369 5.27 -11.58 -24.69
CA SER A 369 5.69 -10.65 -25.75
C SER A 369 4.50 -9.99 -26.44
N LEU A 370 4.61 -8.69 -26.71
CA LEU A 370 3.63 -7.96 -27.52
C LEU A 370 3.80 -8.28 -29.01
N HIS A 371 2.70 -8.48 -29.73
CA HIS A 371 2.73 -8.70 -31.19
C HIS A 371 1.79 -7.77 -31.96
N GLY A 372 2.03 -7.63 -33.27
CA GLY A 372 1.15 -6.91 -34.18
C GLY A 372 1.12 -5.38 -33.98
N GLY A 373 2.16 -4.78 -33.39
CA GLY A 373 2.17 -3.34 -33.09
C GLY A 373 1.28 -2.94 -31.91
N SER A 374 0.65 -3.92 -31.25
CA SER A 374 -0.17 -3.71 -30.05
C SER A 374 0.63 -3.07 -28.91
N GLN A 375 -0.04 -2.26 -28.11
CA GLN A 375 0.49 -1.69 -26.89
C GLN A 375 -0.06 -2.42 -25.67
N ALA A 376 0.72 -2.46 -24.60
CA ALA A 376 0.26 -3.03 -23.34
C ALA A 376 -0.88 -2.19 -22.75
N SER A 377 -1.94 -2.83 -22.23
CA SER A 377 -3.02 -2.13 -21.54
C SER A 377 -3.04 -2.50 -20.05
N PRO A 378 -3.26 -1.53 -19.15
CA PRO A 378 -3.50 -1.79 -17.73
C PRO A 378 -4.71 -2.68 -17.44
N GLN A 379 -5.62 -2.86 -18.41
CA GLN A 379 -6.79 -3.73 -18.29
C GLN A 379 -6.49 -5.18 -18.65
N ASP A 380 -5.36 -5.43 -19.32
CA ASP A 380 -4.97 -6.77 -19.69
C ASP A 380 -4.46 -7.50 -18.43
N ARG A 381 -4.87 -8.76 -18.28
CA ARG A 381 -4.57 -9.60 -17.11
C ARG A 381 -3.93 -10.90 -17.57
N PHE A 382 -3.04 -11.43 -16.74
CA PHE A 382 -2.51 -12.79 -16.90
C PHE A 382 -2.89 -13.62 -15.69
N LEU A 383 -3.28 -14.86 -15.93
CA LEU A 383 -3.59 -15.84 -14.91
C LEU A 383 -2.67 -17.04 -15.09
N ILE A 384 -1.90 -17.35 -14.06
CA ILE A 384 -1.16 -18.61 -13.94
C ILE A 384 -1.97 -19.56 -13.09
N MET A 385 -2.22 -20.73 -13.66
CA MET A 385 -2.81 -21.87 -12.98
C MET A 385 -1.72 -22.93 -12.83
N ALA A 386 -1.58 -23.51 -11.64
CA ALA A 386 -0.63 -24.58 -11.38
C ALA A 386 -1.29 -25.72 -10.58
N ALA A 387 -0.90 -26.96 -10.87
CA ALA A 387 -1.38 -28.13 -10.14
C ALA A 387 -0.31 -29.22 -10.14
N GLU A 388 -0.21 -29.92 -9.01
CA GLU A 388 0.71 -31.02 -8.79
C GLU A 388 0.30 -32.25 -9.60
N MET A 389 1.27 -32.92 -10.23
CA MET A 389 1.11 -34.16 -10.99
C MET A 389 1.68 -35.33 -10.20
N GLU A 390 0.86 -36.35 -9.96
CA GLU A 390 1.26 -37.55 -9.21
C GLU A 390 2.05 -38.56 -10.07
N ASN A 391 1.91 -38.51 -11.41
CA ASN A 391 2.60 -39.40 -12.36
C ASN A 391 3.44 -38.59 -13.36
N ALA A 392 4.75 -38.54 -13.15
CA ALA A 392 5.67 -37.83 -14.04
C ALA A 392 5.80 -38.54 -15.41
N GLY A 393 5.55 -37.80 -16.50
CA GLY A 393 6.08 -38.14 -17.83
C GLY A 393 5.19 -38.84 -18.86
N SER A 394 3.89 -39.12 -18.60
CA SER A 394 3.04 -39.79 -19.60
C SER A 394 1.61 -39.26 -19.75
N GLN A 395 1.16 -38.28 -18.95
CA GLN A 395 -0.17 -37.71 -19.08
C GLN A 395 -0.19 -36.55 -20.08
N ASP A 396 -1.14 -36.60 -21.02
CA ASP A 396 -1.48 -35.43 -21.84
C ASP A 396 -1.97 -34.29 -20.93
N LEU A 397 -1.26 -33.16 -20.96
CA LEU A 397 -1.61 -31.96 -20.19
C LEU A 397 -3.06 -31.54 -20.41
N SER A 398 -3.58 -31.68 -21.62
CA SER A 398 -4.98 -31.36 -21.95
C SER A 398 -5.97 -32.22 -21.18
N GLN A 399 -5.65 -33.52 -21.01
CA GLN A 399 -6.45 -34.44 -20.22
C GLN A 399 -6.31 -34.18 -18.72
N PHE A 400 -5.09 -33.96 -18.24
CA PHE A 400 -4.82 -33.61 -16.83
C PHE A 400 -5.67 -32.41 -16.36
N TRP A 401 -5.70 -31.32 -17.14
CA TRP A 401 -6.48 -30.13 -16.79
C TRP A 401 -8.01 -30.33 -16.78
N LYS A 402 -8.52 -31.41 -17.39
CA LYS A 402 -9.94 -31.79 -17.31
C LYS A 402 -10.26 -32.59 -16.05
N GLU A 403 -9.29 -33.35 -15.55
CA GLU A 403 -9.46 -34.29 -14.43
C GLU A 403 -9.10 -33.66 -13.08
N VAL A 404 -8.20 -32.67 -13.06
CA VAL A 404 -7.72 -32.06 -11.82
C VAL A 404 -8.86 -31.32 -11.06
N PRO A 405 -9.08 -31.63 -9.78
CA PRO A 405 -10.04 -30.91 -8.95
C PRO A 405 -9.65 -29.44 -8.78
N LYS A 406 -10.61 -28.51 -8.92
CA LYS A 406 -10.36 -27.06 -8.76
C LYS A 406 -9.73 -26.68 -7.43
N THR A 407 -10.02 -27.42 -6.35
CA THR A 407 -9.45 -27.20 -5.02
C THR A 407 -7.96 -27.48 -4.92
N LYS A 408 -7.38 -28.22 -5.88
CA LYS A 408 -5.94 -28.49 -5.97
C LYS A 408 -5.21 -27.52 -6.91
N ILE A 409 -5.92 -26.57 -7.52
CA ILE A 409 -5.32 -25.61 -8.47
C ILE A 409 -4.88 -24.37 -7.69
N MET A 410 -3.59 -24.06 -7.79
CA MET A 410 -3.05 -22.75 -7.42
C MET A 410 -3.34 -21.76 -8.55
N GLU A 411 -3.88 -20.60 -8.22
CA GLU A 411 -4.10 -19.49 -9.14
C GLU A 411 -3.33 -18.26 -8.71
N HIS A 412 -2.68 -17.58 -9.65
CA HIS A 412 -1.96 -16.33 -9.42
C HIS A 412 -2.16 -15.38 -10.60
N SER A 413 -2.53 -14.14 -10.33
CA SER A 413 -2.86 -13.14 -11.36
C SER A 413 -1.86 -12.00 -11.39
N PHE A 414 -1.52 -11.55 -12.59
CA PHE A 414 -0.68 -10.37 -12.83
C PHE A 414 -1.47 -9.25 -13.50
N TYR A 415 -1.02 -8.03 -13.26
CA TYR A 415 -1.40 -6.85 -14.03
C TYR A 415 -0.18 -6.27 -14.75
N PHE A 416 -0.40 -5.53 -15.84
CA PHE A 416 0.65 -4.69 -16.39
C PHE A 416 0.83 -3.45 -15.55
N GLY A 417 2.04 -3.22 -15.08
CA GLY A 417 2.41 -1.89 -14.63
C GLY A 417 2.83 -1.06 -15.83
N MET A 418 2.33 0.17 -15.86
CA MET A 418 2.80 1.16 -16.80
C MET A 418 3.94 1.95 -16.16
N PRO A 419 4.92 2.42 -16.93
CA PRO A 419 5.86 3.41 -16.44
C PRO A 419 5.05 4.58 -15.84
N PRO A 420 5.38 5.09 -14.64
CA PRO A 420 4.60 6.13 -13.96
C PRO A 420 4.20 7.29 -14.89
N LYS A 421 5.08 7.68 -15.81
CA LYS A 421 4.86 8.74 -16.81
C LYS A 421 3.65 8.53 -17.75
N TYR A 422 3.28 7.29 -18.09
CA TYR A 422 2.12 7.01 -18.94
C TYR A 422 0.81 6.96 -18.15
N ILE A 423 0.91 6.58 -16.87
CA ILE A 423 -0.20 6.66 -15.91
C ILE A 423 -0.56 8.14 -15.72
N TRP A 424 0.45 9.00 -15.59
CA TRP A 424 0.30 10.46 -15.55
C TRP A 424 -0.46 10.99 -16.75
N GLN A 425 -0.06 10.66 -17.98
CA GLN A 425 -0.71 11.22 -19.17
C GLN A 425 -2.19 10.82 -19.27
N LEU A 426 -2.54 9.54 -19.05
CA LEU A 426 -3.94 9.08 -19.14
C LEU A 426 -4.83 9.64 -18.03
N ILE A 427 -4.28 9.80 -16.81
CA ILE A 427 -5.01 10.36 -15.69
C ILE A 427 -5.10 11.87 -15.83
N LEU A 428 -4.03 12.55 -16.23
CA LEU A 428 -4.04 13.98 -16.51
C LEU A 428 -5.06 14.29 -17.61
N ASP A 429 -5.07 13.54 -18.72
CA ASP A 429 -6.03 13.75 -19.81
C ASP A 429 -7.48 13.48 -19.36
N SER A 430 -7.73 12.48 -18.52
CA SER A 430 -9.09 12.14 -18.07
C SER A 430 -9.59 12.98 -16.88
N VAL A 431 -8.73 13.28 -15.91
CA VAL A 431 -9.00 14.18 -14.78
C VAL A 431 -9.14 15.60 -15.29
N LEU A 432 -8.16 16.13 -16.04
CA LEU A 432 -8.26 17.51 -16.57
C LEU A 432 -9.44 17.65 -17.53
N SER A 433 -9.73 16.67 -18.39
CA SER A 433 -10.94 16.74 -19.24
C SER A 433 -12.23 16.79 -18.41
N LYS A 434 -12.36 15.98 -17.35
CA LYS A 434 -13.55 16.00 -16.46
C LYS A 434 -13.59 17.21 -15.52
N VAL A 435 -12.44 17.77 -15.16
CA VAL A 435 -12.32 19.02 -14.39
C VAL A 435 -12.66 20.22 -15.28
N MET A 436 -12.27 20.20 -16.57
CA MET A 436 -12.57 21.25 -17.53
C MET A 436 -14.01 21.18 -18.10
N GLU A 437 -14.66 20.02 -18.10
CA GLU A 437 -16.07 19.88 -18.54
C GLU A 437 -17.10 20.45 -17.56
N ILE A 438 -16.70 20.94 -16.39
CA ILE A 438 -17.61 21.52 -15.39
C ILE A 438 -17.34 23.01 -15.27
N ASN A 439 -17.86 23.78 -16.22
CA ASN A 439 -18.18 25.21 -16.05
C ASN A 439 -19.13 25.67 -17.17
N GLU A 440 -20.43 25.73 -16.87
CA GLU A 440 -21.48 26.24 -17.78
C GLU A 440 -21.78 27.73 -17.57
N ASP A 441 -20.78 28.56 -17.23
CA ASP A 441 -21.02 30.02 -17.03
C ASP A 441 -20.17 30.93 -17.93
N GLY A 442 -19.88 30.46 -19.15
CA GLY A 442 -19.81 31.35 -20.32
C GLY A 442 -18.86 32.56 -20.25
N LEU A 443 -17.72 32.47 -19.58
CA LEU A 443 -16.67 33.49 -19.63
C LEU A 443 -15.34 32.91 -20.12
N CYS A 444 -14.87 33.52 -21.20
CA CYS A 444 -13.75 33.08 -22.03
C CYS A 444 -12.43 33.07 -21.24
N PHE A 445 -11.79 31.90 -21.15
CA PHE A 445 -10.39 31.79 -20.73
C PHE A 445 -9.60 31.02 -21.80
N CYS A 446 -8.50 31.64 -22.26
CA CYS A 446 -7.52 30.99 -23.12
C CYS A 446 -6.72 29.98 -22.27
N TYR A 447 -6.77 28.69 -22.61
CA TYR A 447 -5.89 27.69 -22.01
C TYR A 447 -4.84 27.23 -23.03
N THR A 448 -3.58 27.23 -22.60
CA THR A 448 -2.45 26.70 -23.37
C THR A 448 -2.21 25.26 -22.90
N VAL A 449 -2.49 24.28 -23.76
CA VAL A 449 -2.10 22.88 -23.51
C VAL A 449 -0.73 22.66 -24.14
N LEU A 450 0.29 22.39 -23.33
CA LEU A 450 1.62 21.95 -23.78
C LEU A 450 1.61 20.42 -23.91
N LEU A 451 1.38 19.91 -25.12
CA LEU A 451 1.57 18.49 -25.44
C LEU A 451 3.03 18.26 -25.84
N TRP A 452 3.76 17.48 -25.04
CA TRP A 452 5.06 16.95 -25.42
C TRP A 452 4.87 15.65 -26.22
N THR A 453 5.24 15.66 -27.50
CA THR A 453 5.48 14.43 -28.26
C THR A 453 6.94 14.39 -28.67
N ASN A 454 7.50 13.19 -28.82
CA ASN A 454 8.94 12.91 -28.83
C ASN A 454 9.81 13.72 -29.81
N ASP A 455 9.25 14.50 -30.75
CA ASP A 455 10.05 15.35 -31.64
C ASP A 455 9.41 16.70 -32.03
N CYS A 456 8.30 17.16 -31.41
CA CYS A 456 7.73 18.49 -31.69
C CYS A 456 6.85 19.03 -30.55
N ILE A 457 6.93 20.35 -30.31
CA ILE A 457 5.95 21.11 -29.52
C ILE A 457 4.78 21.46 -30.46
N LEU A 458 3.62 20.83 -30.26
CA LEU A 458 2.42 21.20 -31.00
C LEU A 458 1.67 22.29 -30.23
N LEU A 459 1.77 23.53 -30.70
CA LEU A 459 0.94 24.65 -30.24
C LEU A 459 -0.41 24.57 -30.95
N ILE A 460 -1.43 24.05 -30.27
CA ILE A 460 -2.81 24.20 -30.75
C ILE A 460 -3.44 25.37 -29.99
N SER A 461 -3.59 26.50 -30.68
CA SER A 461 -4.42 27.62 -30.23
C SER A 461 -5.80 27.46 -30.85
N TYR A 462 -6.82 27.24 -30.02
CA TYR A 462 -8.21 27.43 -30.44
C TYR A 462 -8.62 28.86 -30.12
N ALA A 463 -8.75 29.68 -31.15
CA ALA A 463 -9.69 30.79 -31.15
C ALA A 463 -10.94 30.31 -31.91
N ASN A 464 -12.13 30.63 -31.39
CA ASN A 464 -13.42 30.19 -31.96
C ASN A 464 -13.50 30.25 -33.49
#